data_AF-A0A932IJ05-F1
#
_entry.id   AF-A0A932IJ05-F1
#
_cell.length_a   1.000
_cell.length_b   1.000
_cell.length_c   1.000
_cell.angle_alpha   90.00
_cell.angle_beta   90.00
_cell.angle_gamma   90.00
#
_symmetry.space_group_name_H-M   'P 1'
#
loop_
_entity.id
_entity.type
_entity.pdbx_description
1 polymer ?
#
loop_
_entity_poly.entity_id
_entity_poly.type
_entity_poly.pdbx_seq_one_letter_code
_entity_poly.pdbx_strand_id
1 'polypeptide(L)'
;MLLGALVALLQLTQSLPPAGETRYALVVGAHVGRSDEATLAYAGKDAKRVSEVLIELGGFQPDNVVTLQDPDAGRFREALGRLNLRLRSERAAGRTSLLMVYYSGHADQRALHLGDSLLPWDELVDQPADAVCRVA
;
A
#
# COMPACT_ATOMS: atom_id res chain seq x y z
N MET A 1 -15.15 -11.26 55.21
CA MET A 1 -14.08 -10.30 54.88
C MET A 1 -13.95 -10.31 53.36
N LEU A 2 -14.42 -9.23 52.73
CA LEU A 2 -14.93 -9.17 51.37
C LEU A 2 -13.85 -9.19 50.28
N LEU A 3 -14.16 -9.93 49.22
CA LEU A 3 -13.60 -9.91 47.88
C LEU A 3 -13.36 -8.48 47.36
N GLY A 4 -12.26 -8.26 46.63
CA GLY A 4 -12.07 -7.01 45.89
C GLY A 4 -10.74 -6.86 45.18
N ALA A 5 -10.23 -7.89 44.48
CA ALA A 5 -9.12 -7.70 43.55
C ALA A 5 -9.71 -7.31 42.18
N LEU A 6 -9.82 -6.00 41.98
CA LEU A 6 -10.27 -5.33 40.77
C LEU A 6 -9.28 -5.63 39.62
N VAL A 7 -9.62 -6.61 38.78
CA VAL A 7 -8.93 -6.83 37.51
C VAL A 7 -9.33 -5.68 36.57
N ALA A 8 -8.46 -4.69 36.44
CA ALA A 8 -8.57 -3.63 35.45
C ALA A 8 -8.33 -4.22 34.06
N LEU A 9 -9.41 -4.73 33.44
CA LEU A 9 -9.40 -5.23 32.08
C LEU A 9 -9.29 -4.02 31.13
N LEU A 10 -8.07 -3.78 30.64
CA LEU A 10 -7.79 -2.81 29.58
C LEU A 10 -8.50 -3.31 28.31
N GLN A 11 -9.69 -2.78 28.05
CA GLN A 11 -10.46 -3.08 26.84
C GLN A 11 -9.71 -2.48 25.64
N LEU A 12 -8.81 -3.27 25.02
CA LEU A 12 -8.35 -2.98 23.66
C LEU A 12 -9.56 -3.14 22.74
N THR A 13 -10.29 -2.06 22.52
CA THR A 13 -11.26 -1.98 21.43
C THR A 13 -10.48 -2.06 20.13
N GLN A 14 -10.32 -3.27 19.60
CA GLN A 14 -9.86 -3.45 18.24
C GLN A 14 -10.96 -2.89 17.33
N SER A 15 -10.68 -1.78 16.65
CA SER A 15 -11.55 -1.31 15.58
C SER A 15 -11.50 -2.37 14.47
N LEU A 16 -12.51 -3.23 14.40
CA LEU A 16 -12.70 -4.03 13.20
C LEU A 16 -12.89 -3.05 12.03
N PRO A 17 -12.27 -3.31 10.86
CA PRO A 17 -12.65 -2.63 9.63
C PRO A 17 -14.17 -2.62 9.48
N PRO A 18 -14.77 -1.53 8.95
CA PRO A 18 -16.20 -1.56 8.65
C PRO A 18 -16.52 -2.82 7.85
N ALA A 19 -17.46 -3.61 8.35
CA ALA A 19 -17.85 -4.86 7.71
C ALA A 19 -18.28 -4.56 6.26
N GLY A 20 -17.56 -5.12 5.28
CA GLY A 20 -17.89 -4.98 3.85
C GLY A 20 -16.96 -4.09 3.00
N GLU A 21 -15.83 -3.61 3.52
CA GLU A 21 -14.81 -2.93 2.70
C GLU A 21 -13.79 -3.92 2.10
N THR A 22 -13.71 -3.97 0.77
CA THR A 22 -12.67 -4.75 0.06
C THR A 22 -11.34 -3.99 0.05
N ARG A 23 -10.25 -4.63 0.48
CA ARG A 23 -8.92 -3.99 0.61
C ARG A 23 -7.97 -4.45 -0.48
N TYR A 24 -7.34 -3.49 -1.15
CA TYR A 24 -6.36 -3.68 -2.21
C TYR A 24 -5.06 -2.96 -1.88
N ALA A 25 -3.92 -3.55 -2.23
CA ALA A 25 -2.62 -2.92 -2.04
C ALA A 25 -1.73 -3.01 -3.29
N LEU A 26 -1.00 -1.93 -3.56
CA LEU A 26 0.17 -1.92 -4.44
C LEU A 26 1.39 -1.64 -3.57
N VAL A 27 2.32 -2.58 -3.49
CA VAL A 27 3.49 -2.52 -2.61
C VAL A 27 4.74 -2.59 -3.48
N VAL A 28 5.58 -1.57 -3.45
CA VAL A 28 6.70 -1.43 -4.39
C VAL A 28 8.00 -1.25 -3.63
N GLY A 29 8.98 -2.08 -3.95
CA GLY A 29 10.38 -1.88 -3.56
C GLY A 29 11.22 -1.60 -4.80
N ALA A 30 11.92 -0.46 -4.82
CA ALA A 30 12.83 -0.06 -5.90
C ALA A 30 14.21 0.26 -5.32
N HIS A 31 15.16 -0.65 -5.54
CA HIS A 31 16.56 -0.52 -5.10
C HIS A 31 17.33 0.48 -5.95
N VAL A 32 17.02 0.54 -7.26
CA VAL A 32 17.76 1.36 -8.24
C VAL A 32 16.96 2.62 -8.56
N GLY A 33 17.55 3.77 -8.27
CA GLY A 33 17.07 5.07 -8.71
C GLY A 33 17.69 5.49 -10.03
N ARG A 34 17.90 6.80 -10.22
CA ARG A 34 18.60 7.36 -11.39
C ARG A 34 20.06 6.88 -11.43
N SER A 35 20.70 6.97 -12.59
CA SER A 35 22.11 6.55 -12.77
C SER A 35 23.12 7.20 -11.81
N ASP A 36 22.81 8.37 -11.26
CA ASP A 36 23.63 9.09 -10.26
C ASP A 36 23.31 8.72 -8.80
N GLU A 37 22.34 7.82 -8.57
CA GLU A 37 21.86 7.44 -7.24
C GLU A 37 22.42 6.08 -6.82
N ALA A 38 22.84 6.00 -5.56
CA ALA A 38 23.37 4.77 -4.98
C ALA A 38 22.25 3.76 -4.74
N THR A 39 22.48 2.49 -5.10
CA THR A 39 21.51 1.40 -4.89
C THR A 39 21.16 1.22 -3.42
N LEU A 40 19.86 1.19 -3.10
CA LEU A 40 19.36 0.92 -1.74
C LEU A 40 19.46 -0.56 -1.40
N ALA A 41 19.87 -0.86 -0.16
CA ALA A 41 20.08 -2.25 0.29
C ALA A 41 18.80 -2.97 0.75
N TYR A 42 17.72 -2.23 1.06
CA TYR A 42 16.56 -2.79 1.79
C TYR A 42 15.20 -2.58 1.13
N ALA A 43 15.11 -1.79 0.06
CA ALA A 43 13.83 -1.39 -0.56
C ALA A 43 12.91 -2.58 -0.84
N GLY A 44 13.44 -3.64 -1.47
CA GLY A 44 12.67 -4.84 -1.76
C GLY A 44 12.30 -5.66 -0.54
N LYS A 45 13.18 -5.72 0.46
CA LYS A 45 12.94 -6.42 1.72
C LYS A 45 11.83 -5.74 2.52
N ASP A 46 11.79 -4.42 2.51
CA ASP A 46 10.77 -3.63 3.20
C ASP A 46 9.42 -3.79 2.51
N ALA A 47 9.36 -3.72 1.18
CA ALA A 47 8.16 -4.03 0.41
C ALA A 47 7.62 -5.44 0.71
N LYS A 48 8.49 -6.45 0.77
CA LYS A 48 8.08 -7.82 1.11
C LYS A 48 7.45 -7.89 2.51
N ARG A 49 8.11 -7.33 3.52
CA ARG A 49 7.60 -7.33 4.91
C ARG A 49 6.30 -6.59 5.07
N VAL A 50 6.15 -5.44 4.41
CA VAL A 50 4.90 -4.69 4.41
C VAL A 50 3.79 -5.53 3.79
N SER A 51 4.03 -6.19 2.64
CA SER A 51 3.02 -7.07 2.05
C SER A 51 2.61 -8.22 2.96
N GLU A 52 3.56 -8.83 3.68
CA GLU A 52 3.29 -9.89 4.66
C GLU A 52 2.42 -9.35 5.81
N VAL A 53 2.75 -8.20 6.38
CA VAL A 53 1.96 -7.57 7.45
C VAL A 53 0.55 -7.19 7.00
N LEU A 54 0.39 -6.68 5.78
CA LEU A 54 -0.94 -6.33 5.25
C LEU A 54 -1.84 -7.57 5.12
N ILE A 55 -1.27 -8.71 4.72
CA ILE A 55 -2.00 -9.97 4.60
C ILE A 55 -2.30 -10.56 5.98
N GLU A 56 -1.29 -10.67 6.84
CA GLU A 56 -1.39 -11.37 8.13
C GLU A 56 -2.21 -10.58 9.16
N LEU A 57 -2.04 -9.26 9.20
CA LEU A 57 -2.58 -8.39 10.25
C LEU A 57 -3.51 -7.30 9.70
N GLY A 58 -3.32 -6.88 8.45
CA GLY A 58 -4.06 -5.78 7.83
C GLY A 58 -5.42 -6.15 7.23
N GLY A 59 -5.76 -7.45 7.17
CA GLY A 59 -7.00 -7.96 6.60
C GLY A 59 -7.07 -7.83 5.06
N PHE A 60 -5.93 -7.74 4.39
CA PHE A 60 -5.87 -7.76 2.92
C PHE A 60 -5.88 -9.21 2.43
N GLN A 61 -6.72 -9.50 1.44
CA GLN A 61 -6.66 -10.81 0.80
C GLN A 61 -5.41 -10.91 -0.08
N PRO A 62 -4.68 -12.06 -0.07
CA PRO A 62 -3.46 -12.23 -0.87
C PRO A 62 -3.63 -11.84 -2.35
N ASP A 63 -4.75 -12.22 -2.97
CA ASP A 63 -5.04 -11.93 -4.39
C ASP A 63 -5.28 -10.44 -4.70
N ASN A 64 -5.45 -9.62 -3.65
CA ASN A 64 -5.64 -8.18 -3.73
C ASN A 64 -4.37 -7.38 -3.39
N VAL A 65 -3.26 -8.06 -3.03
CA VAL A 65 -1.97 -7.43 -2.74
C VAL A 65 -1.04 -7.68 -3.93
N VAL A 66 -0.68 -6.62 -4.64
CA VAL A 66 0.28 -6.66 -5.75
C VAL A 66 1.62 -6.12 -5.26
N THR A 67 2.64 -6.97 -5.24
CA THR A 67 4.00 -6.57 -4.86
C THR A 67 4.90 -6.49 -6.09
N LEU A 68 5.58 -5.35 -6.28
CA LEU A 68 6.55 -5.14 -7.36
C LEU A 68 7.96 -4.96 -6.78
N GLN A 69 8.94 -5.56 -7.46
CA GLN A 69 10.36 -5.45 -7.15
C GLN A 69 11.07 -4.85 -8.36
N ASP A 70 11.77 -3.74 -8.14
CA ASP A 70 12.46 -2.95 -9.16
C ASP A 70 11.65 -2.73 -10.45
N PRO A 71 10.37 -2.27 -10.36
CA PRO A 71 9.62 -1.98 -11.56
C PRO A 71 10.14 -0.71 -12.23
N ASP A 72 9.94 -0.60 -13.54
CA ASP A 72 9.92 0.71 -14.21
C ASP A 72 8.56 1.40 -14.02
N ALA A 73 8.47 2.66 -14.44
CA ALA A 73 7.23 3.44 -14.38
C ALA A 73 6.09 2.83 -15.21
N GLY A 74 6.40 2.09 -16.29
CA GLY A 74 5.39 1.40 -17.10
C GLY A 74 4.71 0.26 -16.35
N ARG A 75 5.50 -0.60 -15.70
CA ARG A 75 4.99 -1.72 -14.87
C ARG A 75 4.23 -1.20 -13.65
N PHE A 76 4.67 -0.10 -13.05
CA PHE A 76 3.93 0.57 -11.98
C PHE A 76 2.53 0.99 -12.47
N ARG A 77 2.47 1.73 -13.59
CA ARG A 77 1.20 2.18 -14.19
C ARG A 77 0.27 1.04 -14.54
N GLU A 78 0.81 -0.03 -15.14
CA GLU A 78 0.02 -1.21 -15.49
C GLU A 78 -0.61 -1.86 -14.24
N ALA A 79 0.17 -2.02 -13.18
CA ALA A 79 -0.31 -2.58 -11.92
C ALA A 79 -1.39 -1.69 -11.28
N LEU A 80 -1.14 -0.38 -11.18
CA LEU A 80 -2.10 0.58 -10.64
C LEU A 80 -3.38 0.63 -11.48
N GLY A 81 -3.26 0.63 -12.82
CA GLY A 81 -4.40 0.60 -13.74
C GLY A 81 -5.27 -0.64 -13.57
N ARG A 82 -4.67 -1.82 -13.37
CA ARG A 82 -5.40 -3.07 -13.07
C ARG A 82 -6.15 -3.00 -11.75
N LEU A 83 -5.53 -2.45 -10.70
CA LEU A 83 -6.20 -2.25 -9.41
C LEU A 83 -7.36 -1.24 -9.53
N ASN A 84 -7.15 -0.13 -10.24
CA ASN A 84 -8.18 0.86 -10.51
C ASN A 84 -9.38 0.28 -11.26
N LEU A 85 -9.17 -0.65 -12.20
CA LEU A 85 -10.26 -1.38 -12.86
C LEU A 85 -11.08 -2.21 -11.86
N ARG A 86 -10.41 -2.92 -10.94
CA ARG A 86 -11.09 -3.70 -9.88
C ARG A 86 -11.89 -2.79 -8.95
N LEU A 87 -11.29 -1.70 -8.47
CA LEU A 87 -11.97 -0.72 -7.61
C LEU A 87 -13.21 -0.12 -8.27
N ARG A 88 -13.14 0.20 -9.57
CA ARG A 88 -14.32 0.66 -10.32
C ARG A 88 -15.42 -0.40 -10.38
N SER A 89 -15.07 -1.67 -10.53
CA SER A 89 -16.04 -2.77 -10.53
C SER A 89 -16.71 -2.99 -9.16
N GLU A 90 -15.95 -2.84 -8.06
CA GLU A 90 -16.49 -2.88 -6.69
C GLU A 90 -17.50 -1.74 -6.47
N ARG A 91 -17.12 -0.51 -6.85
CA ARG A 91 -17.99 0.66 -6.77
C ARG A 91 -19.27 0.49 -7.58
N ALA A 92 -19.16 0.01 -8.82
CA ALA A 92 -20.31 -0.23 -9.68
C ALA A 92 -21.28 -1.27 -9.09
N ALA A 93 -20.78 -2.17 -8.26
CA ALA A 93 -21.57 -3.15 -7.53
C ALA A 93 -22.02 -2.66 -6.13
N GLY A 94 -21.84 -1.37 -5.81
CA GLY A 94 -22.26 -0.77 -4.54
C GLY A 94 -21.39 -1.15 -3.33
N ARG A 95 -20.18 -1.67 -3.56
CA ARG A 95 -19.25 -2.06 -2.49
C ARG A 95 -18.24 -0.94 -2.21
N THR A 96 -17.85 -0.82 -0.96
CA THR A 96 -16.77 0.10 -0.54
C THR A 96 -15.43 -0.61 -0.71
N SER A 97 -14.39 0.14 -1.07
CA SER A 97 -13.05 -0.41 -1.20
C SER A 97 -11.97 0.57 -0.75
N LEU A 98 -10.87 0.03 -0.22
CA LEU A 98 -9.67 0.76 0.13
C LEU A 98 -8.54 0.35 -0.81
N LEU A 99 -7.80 1.33 -1.33
CA LEU A 99 -6.51 1.12 -1.98
C LEU A 99 -5.40 1.70 -1.10
N MET A 100 -4.41 0.87 -0.77
CA MET A 100 -3.17 1.30 -0.15
C MET A 100 -2.03 1.22 -1.18
N VAL A 101 -1.25 2.28 -1.30
CA VAL A 101 -0.02 2.27 -2.11
C VAL A 101 1.16 2.48 -1.15
N TYR A 102 2.09 1.52 -1.14
CA TYR A 102 3.34 1.61 -0.39
C TYR A 102 4.52 1.63 -1.38
N TYR A 103 5.44 2.55 -1.19
CA TYR A 103 6.64 2.69 -2.01
C TYR A 103 7.87 2.84 -1.12
N SER A 104 8.85 1.96 -1.32
CA SER A 104 10.19 2.08 -0.74
C SER A 104 11.20 2.20 -1.89
N GLY A 105 11.85 3.35 -2.00
CA GLY A 105 12.76 3.65 -3.11
C GLY A 105 13.20 5.11 -3.13
N HIS A 106 13.79 5.53 -4.25
CA HIS A 106 14.24 6.90 -4.46
C HIS A 106 13.09 7.79 -4.93
N ALA A 107 13.07 9.03 -4.45
CA ALA A 107 12.14 10.04 -4.93
C ALA A 107 12.71 11.43 -4.67
N ASP A 108 12.22 12.41 -5.42
CA ASP A 108 12.54 13.82 -5.22
C ASP A 108 11.24 14.67 -5.16
N GLN A 109 11.37 15.98 -5.32
CA GLN A 109 10.21 16.90 -5.28
C GLN A 109 9.25 16.71 -6.48
N ARG A 110 9.64 15.98 -7.52
CA ARG A 110 8.92 15.86 -8.79
C ARG A 110 8.38 14.47 -9.02
N ALA A 111 9.12 13.43 -8.66
CA ALA A 111 8.77 12.06 -9.04
C ALA A 111 9.32 10.99 -8.09
N LEU A 112 8.72 9.79 -8.20
CA LEU A 112 9.36 8.54 -7.82
C LEU A 112 10.37 8.14 -8.89
N HIS A 113 11.53 7.63 -8.47
CA HIS A 113 12.56 7.13 -9.38
C HIS A 113 12.48 5.61 -9.45
N LEU A 114 12.32 5.10 -10.66
CA LEU A 114 12.07 3.69 -10.95
C LEU A 114 13.10 3.23 -11.98
N GLY A 115 14.35 3.08 -11.53
CA GLY A 115 15.52 3.00 -12.40
C GLY A 115 15.71 4.28 -13.21
N ASP A 116 15.92 4.13 -14.52
CA ASP A 116 16.05 5.24 -15.47
C ASP A 116 14.71 5.91 -15.84
N SER A 117 13.60 5.46 -15.23
CA SER A 117 12.26 6.00 -15.48
C SER A 117 11.72 6.78 -14.28
N LEU A 118 10.85 7.75 -14.56
CA LEU A 118 10.24 8.62 -13.55
C LEU A 118 8.72 8.43 -13.53
N LEU A 119 8.15 8.41 -12.32
CA LEU A 119 6.71 8.52 -12.09
C LEU A 119 6.40 9.83 -11.35
N PRO A 120 5.91 10.86 -12.06
CA PRO A 120 5.56 12.14 -11.47
C PRO A 120 4.51 12.05 -10.35
N TRP A 121 4.60 12.92 -9.34
CA TRP A 121 3.67 12.94 -8.20
C TRP A 121 2.23 13.28 -8.58
N ASP A 122 2.06 14.19 -9.53
CA ASP A 122 0.75 14.57 -10.06
C ASP A 122 0.04 13.36 -10.69
N GLU A 123 0.78 12.52 -11.42
CA GLU A 123 0.24 11.27 -11.98
C GLU A 123 -0.27 10.30 -10.88
N LEU A 124 0.43 10.22 -9.74
CA LEU A 124 0.06 9.34 -8.64
C LEU A 124 -1.15 9.83 -7.86
N VAL A 125 -1.28 11.15 -7.67
CA VAL A 125 -2.38 11.77 -6.89
C VAL A 125 -3.66 11.93 -7.70
N ASP A 126 -3.57 12.09 -9.03
CA ASP A 126 -4.73 12.27 -9.91
C ASP A 126 -5.54 10.97 -10.14
N GLN A 127 -5.14 9.86 -9.51
CA GLN A 127 -5.84 8.58 -9.54
C GLN A 127 -5.91 7.92 -8.16
N PRO A 128 -7.07 7.44 -7.63
CA PRO A 128 -8.45 7.92 -7.59
C PRO A 128 -8.82 8.64 -6.26
N ALA A 129 -9.86 9.47 -6.30
CA ALA A 129 -10.31 10.43 -5.27
C ALA A 129 -10.78 9.89 -3.90
N ASP A 130 -10.84 8.58 -3.69
CA ASP A 130 -11.36 7.97 -2.44
C ASP A 130 -10.32 7.12 -1.69
N ALA A 131 -9.11 6.98 -2.21
CA ALA A 131 -8.02 6.28 -1.54
C ALA A 131 -7.26 7.26 -0.64
N VAL A 132 -7.25 7.01 0.68
CA VAL A 132 -6.37 7.74 1.60
C VAL A 132 -4.93 7.34 1.27
N CYS A 133 -4.28 8.10 0.39
CA CYS A 133 -2.85 7.98 0.12
C CYS A 133 -2.09 8.42 1.37
N ARG A 134 -1.63 7.46 2.18
CA ARG A 134 -0.61 7.71 3.21
C ARG A 134 0.73 7.26 2.67
N VAL A 135 1.51 8.22 2.18
CA VAL A 135 2.94 8.03 1.95
C VAL A 135 3.57 7.92 3.35
N ALA A 136 4.10 6.74 3.67
CA ALA A 136 4.85 6.46 4.89
C ALA A 136 6.30 6.14 4.53
#